data_AF-A0A8H7CDM0-F1
#
_entry.id   AF-A0A8H7CDM0-F1
#
_cell.length_a   1.000
_cell.length_b   1.000
_cell.length_c   1.000
_cell.angle_alpha   90.00
_cell.angle_beta   90.00
_cell.angle_gamma   90.00
#
_symmetry.space_group_name_H-M   'P 1'
#
loop_
_entity.id
_entity.type
_entity.pdbx_description
1 polymer ?
#
loop_
_entity_poly.entity_id
_entity_poly.type
_entity_poly.pdbx_seq_one_letter_code
_entity_poly.pdbx_strand_id
1 'polypeptide(L)'
;MAPSSVSAAVATSMPFPAEKPASASRSIQVLRELLAVPTRTEIEACWDLCRLNNNMGCWIVLLPTLWSITMAYHANPEISGIDALKRAALYVPLCAGVKSLIMTIDDILDADIDAKVTRTKSRAIPRGAISLPRAWLFFASQVVIGVYLAQRLLSRPALWVGCTRRCSSGQFFSSTLRSSAGVTLPSSHSYTSFPPNSTRVINRFTGYNVQHRRIHGLRRHAPHRPLPYTTLLPIFAGTFLWVVTYETIYQCADKADDAQLGIYSAARLCGAYTLPVTSTTAAGFLLLLVFGGTQNGHGGVFLAFVALAAGILFRSILRTDIDDPTTCLRMFVTTPLVGQVVLAGFVADAVAGRLRAGIPLY
;
A
#
# COMPACT_ATOMS: atom_id res chain seq x y z
N MET A 1 70.76 -54.31 10.02
CA MET A 1 69.43 -54.38 9.36
C MET A 1 68.49 -53.43 10.11
N ALA A 2 67.99 -52.39 9.46
CA ALA A 2 66.75 -51.70 9.86
C ALA A 2 65.55 -52.59 9.40
N PRO A 3 64.28 -52.41 9.88
CA PRO A 3 63.58 -51.12 9.86
C PRO A 3 62.51 -50.81 10.96
N SER A 4 62.08 -49.52 10.95
CA SER A 4 60.73 -48.95 11.19
C SER A 4 59.99 -49.22 12.52
N SER A 5 59.83 -48.27 13.46
CA SER A 5 58.95 -47.08 13.49
C SER A 5 57.44 -47.36 13.61
N VAL A 6 56.82 -47.04 14.76
CA VAL A 6 55.55 -46.27 14.88
C VAL A 6 55.46 -45.69 16.29
N SER A 7 55.41 -44.35 16.38
CA SER A 7 54.98 -43.57 17.55
C SER A 7 53.50 -43.24 17.36
N ALA A 8 52.65 -43.46 18.37
CA ALA A 8 51.25 -43.03 18.34
C ALA A 8 50.77 -42.60 19.74
N ALA A 9 50.89 -41.30 19.97
CA ALA A 9 49.98 -40.38 20.65
C ALA A 9 49.21 -40.87 21.91
N VAL A 10 49.68 -40.38 23.06
CA VAL A 10 48.89 -40.23 24.29
C VAL A 10 47.74 -39.24 24.03
N ALA A 11 46.51 -39.67 24.23
CA ALA A 11 45.31 -38.86 24.11
C ALA A 11 45.20 -37.88 25.30
N THR A 12 45.60 -36.63 25.10
CA THR A 12 45.31 -35.52 26.01
C THR A 12 43.85 -35.09 25.81
N SER A 13 42.99 -35.34 26.80
CA SER A 13 41.62 -34.83 26.82
C SER A 13 41.65 -33.29 26.87
N MET A 14 41.28 -32.63 25.77
CA MET A 14 41.05 -31.19 25.77
C MET A 14 39.82 -30.86 26.62
N PRO A 15 39.86 -29.81 27.46
CA PRO A 15 38.66 -29.34 28.14
C PRO A 15 37.75 -28.67 27.12
N PHE A 16 36.49 -29.14 27.02
CA PHE A 16 35.45 -28.45 26.27
C PHE A 16 35.32 -27.01 26.80
N PRO A 17 35.39 -25.97 25.95
CA PRO A 17 35.17 -24.62 26.41
C PRO A 17 33.70 -24.47 26.81
N ALA A 18 33.46 -24.19 28.09
CA ALA A 18 32.13 -23.84 28.58
C ALA A 18 31.61 -22.60 27.82
N GLU A 19 30.51 -22.78 27.11
CA GLU A 19 29.80 -21.71 26.41
C GLU A 19 29.36 -20.66 27.46
N LYS A 20 29.95 -19.46 27.42
CA LYS A 20 29.77 -18.45 28.48
C LYS A 20 28.30 -17.97 28.55
N PRO A 21 27.68 -17.88 29.75
CA PRO A 21 26.30 -17.39 29.95
C PRO A 21 26.06 -15.90 29.61
N ALA A 22 27.07 -15.20 29.10
CA ALA A 22 27.04 -13.75 28.84
C ALA A 22 26.26 -13.35 27.57
N SER A 23 26.06 -14.25 26.61
CA SER A 23 25.29 -13.92 25.40
C SER A 23 23.78 -13.88 25.69
N ALA A 24 23.27 -14.86 26.45
CA ALA A 24 21.87 -14.96 26.81
C ALA A 24 21.41 -13.81 27.72
N SER A 25 22.23 -13.41 28.70
CA SER A 25 21.92 -12.26 29.56
C SER A 25 21.86 -10.95 28.79
N ARG A 26 22.76 -10.75 27.82
CA ARG A 26 22.76 -9.58 26.93
C ARG A 26 21.53 -9.56 26.02
N SER A 27 21.13 -10.70 25.45
CA SER A 27 19.91 -10.80 24.64
C SER A 27 18.64 -10.47 25.43
N ILE A 28 18.53 -10.95 26.66
CA ILE A 28 17.40 -10.65 27.56
C ILE A 28 17.37 -9.15 27.89
N GLN A 29 18.53 -8.53 28.12
CA GLN A 29 18.61 -7.11 28.42
C GLN A 29 18.18 -6.24 27.23
N VAL A 30 18.63 -6.56 26.02
CA VAL A 30 18.20 -5.89 24.78
C VAL A 30 16.69 -6.05 24.56
N LEU A 31 16.13 -7.25 24.80
CA LEU A 31 14.68 -7.48 24.71
C LEU A 31 13.90 -6.67 25.75
N ARG A 32 14.43 -6.55 26.97
CA ARG A 32 13.82 -5.76 28.04
C ARG A 32 13.81 -4.26 27.72
N GLU A 33 14.88 -3.75 27.14
CA GLU A 33 14.97 -2.36 26.66
C GLU A 33 14.05 -2.11 25.46
N LEU A 34 13.95 -3.07 24.54
CA LEU A 34 13.06 -3.00 23.38
C LEU A 34 11.58 -3.00 23.79
N LEU A 35 11.20 -3.80 24.79
CA LEU A 35 9.83 -3.92 25.30
C LEU A 35 9.50 -2.95 26.43
N ALA A 36 10.43 -2.08 26.81
CA ALA A 36 10.19 -1.05 27.82
C ALA A 36 9.09 -0.08 27.36
N VAL A 37 8.30 0.41 28.32
CA VAL A 37 7.21 1.37 28.09
C VAL A 37 7.75 2.56 27.30
N PRO A 38 7.10 2.94 26.19
CA PRO A 38 7.59 4.02 25.36
C PRO A 38 7.55 5.36 26.08
N THR A 39 8.59 6.17 25.86
CA THR A 39 8.64 7.53 26.38
C THR A 39 7.71 8.44 25.58
N ARG A 40 7.39 9.63 26.13
CA ARG A 40 6.54 10.60 25.45
C ARG A 40 7.10 11.00 24.07
N THR A 41 8.41 11.17 23.97
CA THR A 41 9.09 11.52 22.71
C THR A 41 8.97 10.42 21.66
N GLU A 42 8.99 9.15 22.08
CA GLU A 42 8.78 8.02 21.18
C GLU A 42 7.34 7.89 20.72
N ILE A 43 6.37 8.22 21.58
CA ILE A 43 4.95 8.26 21.19
C ILE A 43 4.72 9.37 20.16
N GLU A 44 5.30 10.55 20.38
CA GLU A 44 5.27 11.66 19.42
C GLU A 44 5.98 11.26 18.10
N ALA A 45 7.10 10.55 18.17
CA ALA A 45 7.77 10.00 16.99
C ALA A 45 6.90 8.97 16.24
N CYS A 46 6.22 8.07 16.94
CA CYS A 46 5.27 7.14 16.32
C CYS A 46 4.13 7.90 15.63
N TRP A 47 3.63 8.98 16.22
CA TRP A 47 2.61 9.83 15.60
C TRP A 47 3.13 10.50 14.31
N ASP A 48 4.34 11.05 14.35
CA ASP A 48 5.02 11.62 13.18
C ASP A 48 5.18 10.60 12.05
N LEU A 49 5.57 9.36 12.37
CA LEU A 49 5.70 8.25 11.41
C LEU A 49 4.38 7.89 10.73
N CYS A 50 3.26 7.93 11.44
CA CYS A 50 1.94 7.65 10.86
C CYS A 50 1.50 8.74 9.84
N ARG A 51 2.07 9.95 9.96
CA ARG A 51 1.75 11.15 9.17
C ARG A 51 0.26 11.49 9.12
N LEU A 52 -0.56 11.06 10.09
CA LEU A 52 -2.03 11.15 10.02
C LEU A 52 -2.52 12.61 9.95
N ASN A 53 -1.68 13.56 10.36
CA ASN A 53 -1.93 15.00 10.23
C ASN A 53 -2.09 15.44 8.77
N ASN A 54 -1.47 14.70 7.82
CA ASN A 54 -1.57 15.00 6.40
C ASN A 54 -2.68 14.16 5.74
N ASN A 55 -3.70 14.84 5.22
CA ASN A 55 -4.84 14.23 4.56
C ASN A 55 -4.53 13.70 3.15
N MET A 56 -3.44 14.16 2.51
CA MET A 56 -3.10 13.81 1.13
C MET A 56 -3.03 12.30 0.89
N GLY A 57 -2.22 11.58 1.68
CA GLY A 57 -2.07 10.13 1.52
C GLY A 57 -3.35 9.37 1.84
N CYS A 58 -4.18 9.88 2.75
CA CYS A 58 -5.47 9.26 3.07
C CYS A 58 -6.41 9.32 1.86
N TRP A 59 -6.47 10.45 1.15
CA TRP A 59 -7.28 10.59 -0.06
C TRP A 59 -6.85 9.65 -1.18
N ILE A 60 -5.55 9.53 -1.43
CA ILE A 60 -5.01 8.69 -2.51
C ILE A 60 -5.41 7.21 -2.33
N VAL A 61 -5.40 6.71 -1.08
CA VAL A 61 -5.81 5.34 -0.77
C VAL A 61 -7.34 5.18 -0.72
N LEU A 62 -8.05 6.20 -0.23
CA LEU A 62 -9.50 6.15 -0.03
C LEU A 62 -10.28 6.27 -1.36
N LEU A 63 -9.85 7.12 -2.28
CA LEU A 63 -10.64 7.45 -3.49
C LEU A 63 -10.91 6.23 -4.39
N PRO A 64 -9.92 5.38 -4.75
CA PRO A 64 -10.18 4.16 -5.53
C PRO A 64 -11.14 3.18 -4.83
N THR A 65 -11.09 3.15 -3.50
CA THR A 65 -11.99 2.34 -2.67
C THR A 65 -13.42 2.87 -2.78
N LEU A 66 -13.61 4.19 -2.71
CA LEU A 66 -14.92 4.82 -2.85
C LEU A 66 -15.49 4.70 -4.28
N TRP A 67 -14.65 4.77 -5.32
CA TRP A 67 -15.08 4.48 -6.69
C TRP A 67 -15.65 3.07 -6.80
N SER A 68 -14.92 2.08 -6.26
CA SER A 68 -15.34 0.68 -6.26
C SER A 68 -16.66 0.49 -5.50
N ILE A 69 -16.84 1.19 -4.38
CA ILE A 69 -18.10 1.13 -3.61
C ILE A 69 -19.29 1.67 -4.39
N THR A 70 -19.08 2.80 -5.04
CA THR A 70 -20.12 3.47 -5.83
C THR A 70 -20.50 2.68 -7.06
N MET A 71 -19.51 2.14 -7.77
CA MET A 71 -19.74 1.31 -8.94
C MET A 71 -20.62 0.11 -8.65
N ALA A 72 -20.37 -0.55 -7.53
CA ALA A 72 -21.14 -1.73 -7.23
C ALA A 72 -22.46 -1.46 -6.50
N TYR A 73 -22.63 -0.26 -5.91
CA TYR A 73 -23.94 0.32 -5.61
C TYR A 73 -24.75 0.53 -6.91
N HIS A 74 -24.13 1.05 -7.97
CA HIS A 74 -24.78 1.20 -9.28
C HIS A 74 -25.17 -0.15 -9.90
N ALA A 75 -24.28 -1.13 -9.87
CA ALA A 75 -24.50 -2.44 -10.51
C ALA A 75 -25.51 -3.34 -9.77
N ASN A 76 -25.75 -3.12 -8.47
CA ASN A 76 -26.63 -3.97 -7.66
C ASN A 76 -27.80 -3.15 -7.08
N PRO A 77 -29.00 -3.22 -7.69
CA PRO A 77 -30.20 -2.51 -7.23
C PRO A 77 -30.60 -2.81 -5.78
N GLU A 78 -30.27 -3.99 -5.27
CA GLU A 78 -30.61 -4.43 -3.92
C GLU A 78 -29.83 -3.71 -2.82
N ILE A 79 -28.73 -3.03 -3.15
CA ILE A 79 -27.91 -2.33 -2.16
C ILE A 79 -28.58 -0.98 -1.85
N SER A 80 -28.96 -0.76 -0.59
CA SER A 80 -29.42 0.54 -0.10
C SER A 80 -28.27 1.54 -0.09
N GLY A 81 -28.56 2.82 -0.35
CA GLY A 81 -27.59 3.91 -0.24
C GLY A 81 -27.05 4.04 1.19
N ILE A 82 -27.85 3.70 2.20
CA ILE A 82 -27.41 3.67 3.60
C ILE A 82 -26.33 2.60 3.81
N ASP A 83 -26.48 1.43 3.19
CA ASP A 83 -25.50 0.35 3.30
C ASP A 83 -24.21 0.67 2.54
N ALA A 84 -24.31 1.33 1.38
CA ALA A 84 -23.16 1.86 0.66
C ALA A 84 -22.41 2.91 1.51
N LEU A 85 -23.13 3.81 2.19
CA LEU A 85 -22.54 4.83 3.05
C LEU A 85 -21.90 4.24 4.30
N LYS A 86 -22.55 3.27 4.96
CA LYS A 86 -21.96 2.54 6.10
C LYS A 86 -20.66 1.85 5.70
N ARG A 87 -20.61 1.25 4.50
CA ARG A 87 -19.39 0.65 3.95
C ARG A 87 -18.32 1.70 3.72
N ALA A 88 -18.64 2.81 3.05
CA ALA A 88 -17.70 3.91 2.85
C ALA A 88 -17.11 4.42 4.18
N ALA A 89 -17.95 4.64 5.19
CA ALA A 89 -17.53 5.08 6.52
C ALA A 89 -16.59 4.07 7.21
N LEU A 90 -16.85 2.77 7.06
CA LEU A 90 -15.99 1.71 7.60
C LEU A 90 -14.60 1.66 6.94
N TYR A 91 -14.50 2.00 5.66
CA TYR A 91 -13.21 2.01 4.95
C TYR A 91 -12.32 3.22 5.30
N VAL A 92 -12.87 4.32 5.83
CA VAL A 92 -12.08 5.49 6.22
C VAL A 92 -10.96 5.14 7.23
N PRO A 93 -11.25 4.55 8.42
CA PRO A 93 -10.20 4.19 9.37
C PRO A 93 -9.28 3.07 8.86
N LEU A 94 -9.79 2.17 8.01
CA LEU A 94 -8.98 1.11 7.40
C LEU A 94 -7.95 1.67 6.41
N CYS A 95 -8.36 2.57 5.51
CA CYS A 95 -7.46 3.24 4.57
C CYS A 95 -6.46 4.14 5.30
N ALA A 96 -6.87 4.83 6.37
CA ALA A 96 -5.96 5.60 7.22
C ALA A 96 -4.90 4.71 7.87
N GLY A 97 -5.28 3.52 8.34
CA GLY A 97 -4.35 2.52 8.89
C GLY A 97 -3.38 1.97 7.84
N VAL A 98 -3.86 1.62 6.64
CA VAL A 98 -3.00 1.17 5.52
C VAL A 98 -2.00 2.25 5.14
N LYS A 99 -2.46 3.50 5.00
CA LYS A 99 -1.58 4.64 4.73
C LYS A 99 -0.55 4.82 5.83
N SER A 100 -0.95 4.72 7.10
CA SER A 100 -0.02 4.81 8.24
C SER A 100 1.08 3.76 8.16
N LEU A 101 0.73 2.53 7.80
CA LEU A 101 1.65 1.42 7.63
C LEU A 101 2.65 1.68 6.50
N ILE A 102 2.18 2.17 5.35
CA ILE A 102 3.03 2.52 4.20
C ILE A 102 4.02 3.62 4.58
N MET A 103 3.57 4.71 5.20
CA MET A 103 4.46 5.80 5.61
C MET A 103 5.49 5.36 6.65
N THR A 104 5.12 4.44 7.55
CA THR A 104 6.03 3.95 8.58
C THR A 104 7.13 3.07 7.98
N ILE A 105 6.79 2.19 7.01
CA ILE A 105 7.81 1.36 6.35
C ILE A 105 8.72 2.21 5.46
N ASP A 106 8.18 3.20 4.75
CA ASP A 106 8.97 4.11 3.92
C ASP A 106 10.03 4.83 4.78
N ASP A 107 9.62 5.42 5.92
CA ASP A 107 10.57 6.12 6.82
C ASP A 107 11.60 5.17 7.45
N ILE A 108 11.27 3.89 7.64
CA ILE A 108 12.23 2.87 8.11
C ILE A 108 13.26 2.53 7.02
N LEU A 109 12.80 2.38 5.77
CA LEU A 109 13.65 2.01 4.64
C LEU A 109 14.52 3.17 4.17
N ASP A 110 14.01 4.39 4.23
CA ASP A 110 14.70 5.60 3.78
C ASP A 110 15.57 6.25 4.88
N ALA A 111 15.66 5.65 6.07
CA ALA A 111 16.27 6.27 7.25
C ALA A 111 17.73 6.74 7.04
N ASP A 112 18.54 6.01 6.28
CA ASP A 112 19.94 6.33 6.00
C ASP A 112 20.09 7.39 4.90
N ILE A 113 19.17 7.40 3.94
CA ILE A 113 19.08 8.41 2.86
C ILE A 113 18.57 9.73 3.44
N ASP A 114 17.52 9.68 4.25
CA ASP A 114 16.91 10.85 4.88
C ASP A 114 17.86 11.58 5.83
N ALA A 115 18.80 10.85 6.44
CA ALA A 115 19.85 11.47 7.25
C ALA A 115 20.81 12.34 6.44
N LYS A 116 20.92 12.13 5.12
CA LYS A 116 21.83 12.86 4.23
C LYS A 116 21.16 14.08 3.61
N VAL A 117 19.84 14.03 3.39
CA VAL A 117 19.06 15.09 2.70
C VAL A 117 18.61 16.19 3.66
N THR A 118 18.89 17.46 3.33
CA THR A 118 18.60 18.62 4.20
C THR A 118 17.13 18.73 4.57
N ARG A 119 16.22 18.42 3.65
CA ARG A 119 14.76 18.46 3.83
C ARG A 119 14.25 17.41 4.82
N THR A 120 14.86 16.22 4.86
CA THR A 120 14.32 15.05 5.58
C THR A 120 15.12 14.65 6.82
N LYS A 121 16.25 15.32 7.09
CA LYS A 121 17.01 15.22 8.36
C LYS A 121 16.16 15.44 9.61
N SER A 122 15.08 16.21 9.52
CA SER A 122 14.15 16.47 10.62
C SER A 122 13.10 15.38 10.81
N ARG A 123 13.10 14.27 10.05
CA ARG A 123 12.16 13.15 10.25
C ARG A 123 12.44 12.40 11.57
N ALA A 124 11.48 11.60 12.03
CA ALA A 124 11.50 10.99 13.37
C ALA A 124 12.70 10.06 13.61
N ILE A 125 13.06 9.24 12.61
CA ILE A 125 14.18 8.29 12.71
C ILE A 125 15.53 9.01 12.54
N PRO A 126 15.78 9.81 11.49
CA PRO A 126 17.04 10.53 11.32
C PRO A 126 17.37 11.50 12.47
N ARG A 127 16.37 12.14 13.08
CA ARG A 127 16.58 13.03 14.25
C ARG A 127 16.87 12.27 15.55
N GLY A 128 16.77 10.94 15.54
CA GLY A 128 17.00 10.07 16.71
C GLY A 128 15.86 10.06 17.73
N ALA A 129 14.64 10.47 17.36
CA ALA A 129 13.49 10.46 18.28
C ALA A 129 12.96 9.05 18.58
N ILE A 130 13.23 8.10 17.69
CA ILE A 130 12.93 6.67 17.85
C ILE A 130 14.06 5.84 17.27
N SER A 131 14.43 4.74 17.92
CA SER A 131 15.44 3.82 17.41
C SER A 131 14.88 2.91 16.31
N LEU A 132 15.74 2.47 15.37
CA LEU A 132 15.33 1.61 14.26
C LEU A 132 14.65 0.30 14.73
N PRO A 133 15.14 -0.42 15.77
CA PRO A 133 14.45 -1.62 16.28
C PRO A 133 13.05 -1.32 16.85
N ARG A 134 12.87 -0.17 17.50
CA ARG A 134 11.57 0.25 18.05
C ARG A 134 10.61 0.67 16.94
N ALA A 135 11.11 1.30 15.87
CA ALA A 135 10.32 1.60 14.68
C ALA A 135 9.80 0.30 14.01
N TRP A 136 10.64 -0.74 13.90
CA TRP A 136 10.22 -2.06 13.42
C TRP A 136 9.17 -2.72 14.33
N LEU A 137 9.32 -2.60 15.65
CA LEU A 137 8.32 -3.09 16.61
C LEU A 137 6.98 -2.36 16.42
N PHE A 138 7.02 -1.04 16.23
CA PHE A 138 5.83 -0.24 15.94
C PHE A 138 5.17 -0.67 14.63
N PHE A 139 5.93 -0.83 13.55
CA PHE A 139 5.44 -1.36 12.28
C PHE A 139 4.78 -2.73 12.44
N ALA A 140 5.43 -3.67 13.15
CA ALA A 140 4.85 -4.98 13.43
C ALA A 140 3.52 -4.88 14.20
N SER A 141 3.42 -3.94 15.16
CA SER A 141 2.17 -3.69 15.88
C SER A 141 1.05 -3.15 14.96
N GLN A 142 1.38 -2.24 14.04
CA GLN A 142 0.43 -1.73 13.03
C GLN A 142 -0.07 -2.86 12.12
N VAL A 143 0.81 -3.78 11.70
CA VAL A 143 0.44 -4.95 10.90
C VAL A 143 -0.53 -5.85 11.68
N VAL A 144 -0.23 -6.18 12.94
CA VAL A 144 -1.08 -7.05 13.77
C VAL A 144 -2.46 -6.41 13.97
N ILE A 145 -2.51 -5.13 14.33
CA ILE A 145 -3.76 -4.38 14.51
C ILE A 145 -4.51 -4.29 13.18
N GLY A 146 -3.82 -3.99 12.08
CA GLY A 146 -4.41 -3.89 10.75
C GLY A 146 -5.03 -5.21 10.29
N VAL A 147 -4.33 -6.33 10.47
CA VAL A 147 -4.85 -7.68 10.17
C VAL A 147 -6.03 -8.01 11.07
N TYR A 148 -5.96 -7.69 12.37
CA TYR A 148 -7.06 -7.92 13.30
C TYR A 148 -8.32 -7.13 12.92
N LEU A 149 -8.17 -5.83 12.64
CA LEU A 149 -9.28 -4.97 12.19
C LEU A 149 -9.83 -5.45 10.85
N ALA A 150 -8.97 -5.83 9.91
CA ALA A 150 -9.40 -6.44 8.67
C ALA A 150 -10.22 -7.71 8.96
N GLN A 151 -9.79 -8.55 9.90
CA GLN A 151 -10.47 -9.80 10.23
C GLN A 151 -11.85 -9.60 10.85
N ARG A 152 -12.02 -8.52 11.60
CA ARG A 152 -13.29 -8.17 12.27
C ARG A 152 -14.25 -7.43 11.35
N LEU A 153 -13.74 -6.51 10.54
CA LEU A 153 -14.54 -5.57 9.76
C LEU A 153 -14.78 -6.06 8.32
N LEU A 154 -13.84 -6.81 7.74
CA LEU A 154 -14.01 -7.39 6.40
C LEU A 154 -14.50 -8.84 6.48
N SER A 155 -15.32 -9.21 5.51
CA SER A 155 -15.76 -10.60 5.36
C SER A 155 -14.59 -11.53 5.01
N ARG A 156 -14.63 -12.78 5.50
CA ARG A 156 -13.61 -13.85 5.24
C ARG A 156 -13.00 -13.82 3.83
N PRO A 157 -13.77 -13.81 2.74
CA PRO A 157 -13.19 -13.80 1.39
C PRO A 157 -12.42 -12.52 1.01
N ALA A 158 -12.66 -11.37 1.65
CA ALA A 158 -11.85 -10.16 1.49
C ALA A 158 -10.54 -10.20 2.31
N LEU A 159 -10.40 -11.13 3.27
CA LEU A 159 -9.15 -11.39 4.00
C LEU A 159 -8.22 -12.35 3.29
N TRP A 160 -8.78 -13.23 2.47
CA TRP A 160 -8.02 -14.14 1.60
C TRP A 160 -7.34 -13.39 0.45
N VAL A 161 -7.28 -12.08 0.48
CA VAL A 161 -6.56 -11.23 -0.46
C VAL A 161 -5.04 -11.36 -0.29
N GLY A 162 -4.56 -11.64 0.92
CA GLY A 162 -3.14 -11.74 1.26
C GLY A 162 -2.60 -13.11 1.66
N CYS A 163 -3.43 -14.16 1.73
CA CYS A 163 -2.97 -15.51 2.07
C CYS A 163 -3.38 -16.51 0.99
N THR A 164 -2.42 -17.26 0.47
CA THR A 164 -2.68 -18.40 -0.41
C THR A 164 -3.01 -19.63 0.42
N ARG A 165 -4.00 -20.38 -0.09
CA ARG A 165 -4.48 -21.72 0.32
C ARG A 165 -5.12 -21.91 1.69
N ARG A 166 -6.35 -22.42 1.60
CA ARG A 166 -7.07 -23.24 2.58
C ARG A 166 -6.18 -24.41 3.02
N CYS A 167 -5.26 -24.18 3.96
CA CYS A 167 -4.67 -25.26 4.73
C CYS A 167 -5.65 -25.60 5.84
N SER A 168 -6.46 -26.62 5.60
CA SER A 168 -7.00 -27.44 6.69
C SER A 168 -5.84 -27.86 7.59
N SER A 169 -5.95 -27.56 8.88
CA SER A 169 -5.22 -28.22 9.97
C SER A 169 -3.70 -27.95 10.06
N GLY A 170 -3.32 -27.05 10.97
CA GLY A 170 -2.28 -27.34 11.97
C GLY A 170 -0.80 -27.47 11.55
N GLN A 171 -0.28 -26.71 10.57
CA GLN A 171 1.16 -26.74 10.25
C GLN A 171 1.80 -25.37 9.95
N PHE A 172 1.36 -24.29 10.60
CA PHE A 172 1.98 -22.95 10.38
C PHE A 172 3.25 -22.70 11.21
N PHE A 173 3.50 -23.48 12.27
CA PHE A 173 4.58 -23.19 13.21
C PHE A 173 5.91 -23.90 12.92
N SER A 174 5.94 -24.87 11.99
CA SER A 174 7.10 -25.75 11.78
C SER A 174 7.93 -25.44 10.53
N SER A 175 7.40 -24.69 9.57
CA SER A 175 8.07 -24.39 8.29
C SER A 175 8.84 -23.07 8.26
N THR A 176 8.59 -22.14 9.19
CA THR A 176 9.28 -20.83 9.25
C THR A 176 10.65 -20.90 9.93
N LEU A 177 10.89 -21.93 10.76
CA LEU A 177 12.17 -22.11 11.48
C LEU A 177 13.21 -22.95 10.73
N ARG A 178 12.87 -23.52 9.56
CA ARG A 178 13.77 -24.42 8.81
C ARG A 178 14.39 -23.79 7.56
N SER A 179 14.07 -22.54 7.25
CA SER A 179 14.59 -21.79 6.09
C SER A 179 15.55 -20.65 6.48
N SER A 180 15.91 -20.54 7.76
CA SER A 180 16.81 -19.50 8.28
C SER A 180 18.30 -19.84 8.23
N ALA A 181 18.68 -20.95 7.59
CA ALA A 181 20.07 -21.26 7.28
C ALA A 181 20.31 -21.09 5.78
N GLY A 182 20.72 -19.89 5.36
CA GLY A 182 21.35 -19.70 4.04
C GLY A 182 20.63 -18.81 3.02
N VAL A 183 20.01 -17.69 3.42
CA VAL A 183 19.62 -16.64 2.46
C VAL A 183 20.23 -15.32 2.88
N THR A 184 21.34 -15.00 2.22
CA THR A 184 21.91 -13.66 2.12
C THR A 184 20.82 -12.71 1.59
N LEU A 185 20.50 -11.69 2.38
CA LEU A 185 19.59 -10.61 1.99
C LEU A 185 20.19 -9.89 0.76
N PRO A 186 19.48 -9.76 -0.37
CA PRO A 186 19.92 -8.89 -1.45
C PRO A 186 19.56 -7.45 -1.09
N SER A 187 20.59 -6.62 -1.10
CA SER A 187 20.53 -5.16 -1.09
C SER A 187 19.59 -4.62 -2.16
N SER A 188 18.88 -3.55 -1.78
CA SER A 188 18.17 -2.60 -2.64
C SER A 188 18.91 -2.34 -3.96
N HIS A 189 18.24 -2.53 -5.11
CA HIS A 189 18.45 -1.88 -6.43
C HIS A 189 17.91 -2.69 -7.63
N SER A 190 16.87 -3.51 -7.49
CA SER A 190 16.27 -4.18 -8.66
C SER A 190 14.76 -4.40 -8.49
N TYR A 191 13.97 -3.39 -8.82
CA TYR A 191 12.53 -3.54 -9.08
C TYR A 191 12.24 -3.45 -10.58
N THR A 192 12.78 -4.39 -11.34
CA THR A 192 12.36 -4.68 -12.72
C THR A 192 12.54 -6.17 -13.01
N SER A 193 11.80 -7.02 -12.32
CA SER A 193 11.55 -8.38 -12.77
C SER A 193 10.21 -8.87 -12.24
N PHE A 194 9.21 -8.90 -13.12
CA PHE A 194 7.91 -9.49 -12.89
C PHE A 194 8.06 -11.02 -12.71
N PRO A 195 7.65 -11.63 -11.58
CA PRO A 195 7.44 -13.07 -11.54
C PRO A 195 6.24 -13.43 -12.45
N PRO A 196 6.29 -14.55 -13.19
CA PRO A 196 5.31 -14.89 -14.24
C PRO A 196 3.88 -15.25 -13.76
N ASN A 197 3.50 -14.89 -12.52
CA ASN A 197 2.22 -15.21 -11.90
C ASN A 197 1.43 -14.00 -11.36
N SER A 198 1.85 -12.77 -11.65
CA SER A 198 1.22 -11.52 -11.17
C SER A 198 -0.25 -11.34 -11.59
N THR A 199 -0.68 -12.02 -12.65
CA THR A 199 -2.05 -11.98 -13.17
C THR A 199 -3.11 -12.60 -12.26
N ARG A 200 -2.73 -13.43 -11.27
CA ARG A 200 -3.67 -14.09 -10.34
C ARG A 200 -3.91 -13.33 -9.03
N VAL A 201 -3.00 -12.41 -8.66
CA VAL A 201 -3.15 -11.51 -7.51
C VAL A 201 -4.26 -10.47 -7.76
N ILE A 202 -4.58 -10.23 -9.03
CA ILE A 202 -5.50 -9.19 -9.50
C ILE A 202 -6.96 -9.44 -9.08
N ASN A 203 -7.33 -10.65 -8.71
CA ASN A 203 -8.69 -10.99 -8.25
C ASN A 203 -9.06 -10.38 -6.87
N ARG A 204 -8.10 -9.80 -6.15
CA ARG A 204 -8.19 -9.68 -4.69
C ARG A 204 -8.16 -8.24 -4.16
N PHE A 205 -7.82 -7.22 -4.96
CA PHE A 205 -7.71 -5.85 -4.45
C PHE A 205 -9.05 -5.09 -4.37
N THR A 206 -10.04 -5.48 -5.17
CA THR A 206 -11.26 -4.66 -5.39
C THR A 206 -12.41 -4.91 -4.42
N GLY A 207 -12.24 -5.73 -3.36
CA GLY A 207 -13.11 -5.78 -2.16
C GLY A 207 -14.60 -6.10 -2.34
N TYR A 208 -15.13 -6.10 -3.57
CA TYR A 208 -16.56 -6.08 -3.81
C TYR A 208 -17.17 -7.44 -4.11
N ASN A 209 -16.36 -8.43 -4.49
CA ASN A 209 -16.89 -9.67 -5.02
C ASN A 209 -17.45 -10.64 -3.96
N VAL A 210 -17.37 -10.38 -2.65
CA VAL A 210 -17.65 -11.48 -1.71
C VAL A 210 -18.20 -11.12 -0.32
N GLN A 211 -18.92 -10.01 -0.15
CA GLN A 211 -19.19 -9.46 1.19
C GLN A 211 -20.65 -9.45 1.64
N HIS A 212 -21.32 -10.62 1.71
CA HIS A 212 -22.53 -10.80 2.54
C HIS A 212 -22.81 -12.29 2.84
N ARG A 213 -22.20 -12.86 3.89
CA ARG A 213 -22.71 -14.15 4.40
C ARG A 213 -22.75 -14.29 5.92
N ARG A 214 -22.56 -13.21 6.70
CA ARG A 214 -22.55 -13.39 8.17
C ARG A 214 -22.85 -12.18 9.07
N ILE A 215 -23.41 -11.09 8.57
CA ILE A 215 -23.88 -10.00 9.42
C ILE A 215 -25.33 -9.74 9.01
N HIS A 216 -26.23 -9.85 9.99
CA HIS A 216 -27.68 -9.94 9.89
C HIS A 216 -28.24 -11.33 9.60
N GLY A 217 -28.57 -12.04 10.69
CA GLY A 217 -29.67 -12.99 10.67
C GLY A 217 -30.96 -12.22 10.44
N LEU A 218 -31.32 -11.99 9.18
CA LEU A 218 -32.66 -11.69 8.70
C LEU A 218 -32.61 -11.58 7.17
N ARG A 219 -33.40 -12.45 6.54
CA ARG A 219 -33.82 -12.47 5.13
C ARG A 219 -32.78 -12.89 4.08
N ARG A 220 -33.24 -13.84 3.26
CA ARG A 220 -32.61 -14.38 2.05
C ARG A 220 -32.42 -13.23 1.06
N HIS A 221 -31.23 -12.62 1.01
CA HIS A 221 -30.87 -11.72 -0.09
C HIS A 221 -30.26 -12.54 -1.23
N ALA A 222 -30.65 -12.21 -2.46
CA ALA A 222 -30.22 -12.87 -3.68
C ALA A 222 -28.69 -12.85 -3.81
N PRO A 223 -28.08 -13.72 -4.63
CA PRO A 223 -26.64 -13.66 -4.85
C PRO A 223 -26.27 -12.31 -5.46
N HIS A 224 -25.64 -11.42 -4.67
CA HIS A 224 -25.01 -10.20 -5.16
C HIS A 224 -24.17 -10.54 -6.39
N ARG A 225 -24.38 -9.83 -7.50
CA ARG A 225 -23.62 -10.09 -8.71
C ARG A 225 -22.21 -9.54 -8.52
N PRO A 226 -21.17 -10.39 -8.51
CA PRO A 226 -19.81 -9.90 -8.49
C PRO A 226 -19.58 -9.05 -9.75
N LEU A 227 -18.87 -7.94 -9.61
CA LEU A 227 -18.50 -7.14 -10.78
C LEU A 227 -17.60 -7.99 -11.69
N PRO A 228 -17.86 -8.00 -13.02
CA PRO A 228 -17.09 -8.82 -13.93
C PRO A 228 -15.64 -8.33 -14.00
N TYR A 229 -14.71 -9.25 -14.26
CA TYR A 229 -13.28 -8.91 -14.39
C TYR A 229 -13.01 -7.91 -15.51
N THR A 230 -13.85 -7.91 -16.54
CA THR A 230 -13.83 -6.92 -17.63
C THR A 230 -14.02 -5.49 -17.15
N THR A 231 -14.64 -5.29 -15.98
CA THR A 231 -14.81 -4.00 -15.32
C THR A 231 -13.69 -3.72 -14.31
N LEU A 232 -13.28 -4.73 -13.53
CA LEU A 232 -12.34 -4.55 -12.43
C LEU A 232 -10.88 -4.42 -12.88
N LEU A 233 -10.45 -5.21 -13.86
CA LEU A 233 -9.06 -5.21 -14.34
C LEU A 233 -8.65 -3.86 -14.96
N PRO A 234 -9.46 -3.25 -15.84
CA PRO A 234 -9.11 -1.94 -16.43
C PRO A 234 -9.01 -0.86 -15.37
N ILE A 235 -9.93 -0.80 -14.41
CA ILE A 235 -9.89 0.24 -13.37
C ILE A 235 -8.68 0.07 -12.48
N PHE A 236 -8.33 -1.17 -12.11
CA PHE A 236 -7.11 -1.44 -11.36
C PHE A 236 -5.86 -1.01 -12.14
N ALA A 237 -5.74 -1.40 -13.41
CA ALA A 237 -4.65 -0.98 -14.28
C ALA A 237 -4.61 0.55 -14.45
N GLY A 238 -5.78 1.19 -14.56
CA GLY A 238 -5.91 2.64 -14.62
C GLY A 238 -5.43 3.31 -13.33
N THR A 239 -5.83 2.83 -12.16
CA THR A 239 -5.35 3.36 -10.87
C THR A 239 -3.84 3.21 -10.71
N PHE A 240 -3.26 2.12 -11.23
CA PHE A 240 -1.81 1.96 -11.27
C PHE A 240 -1.15 3.01 -12.17
N LEU A 241 -1.69 3.24 -13.38
CA LEU A 241 -1.19 4.31 -14.26
C LEU A 241 -1.33 5.69 -13.62
N TRP A 242 -2.39 5.94 -12.87
CA TRP A 242 -2.57 7.18 -12.12
C TRP A 242 -1.48 7.37 -11.08
N VAL A 243 -1.12 6.30 -10.34
CA VAL A 243 0.02 6.29 -9.41
C VAL A 243 1.31 6.65 -10.14
N VAL A 244 1.59 5.99 -11.25
CA VAL A 244 2.78 6.31 -12.06
C VAL A 244 2.80 7.78 -12.48
N THR A 245 1.67 8.35 -12.89
CA THR A 245 1.58 9.76 -13.27
C THR A 245 2.01 10.71 -12.15
N TYR A 246 1.35 10.64 -10.98
CA TYR A 246 1.61 11.61 -9.92
C TYR A 246 2.91 11.33 -9.17
N GLU A 247 3.35 10.07 -9.04
CA GLU A 247 4.62 9.70 -8.41
C GLU A 247 5.81 10.17 -9.24
N THR A 248 5.75 10.02 -10.56
CA THR A 248 6.86 10.46 -11.43
C THR A 248 7.06 11.97 -11.32
N ILE A 249 5.97 12.75 -11.28
CA ILE A 249 6.03 14.21 -11.11
C ILE A 249 6.46 14.58 -9.69
N TYR A 250 5.98 13.86 -8.67
CA TYR A 250 6.38 14.09 -7.29
C TYR A 250 7.89 13.91 -7.10
N GLN A 251 8.47 12.86 -7.69
CA GLN A 251 9.91 12.57 -7.64
C GLN A 251 10.76 13.64 -8.35
N CYS A 252 10.20 14.48 -9.22
CA CYS A 252 10.95 15.60 -9.81
C CYS A 252 11.43 16.59 -8.74
N ALA A 253 10.72 16.70 -7.62
CA ALA A 253 11.14 17.56 -6.50
C ALA A 253 12.43 17.09 -5.82
N ASP A 254 12.70 15.78 -5.84
CA ASP A 254 13.88 15.17 -5.19
C ASP A 254 15.01 14.84 -6.19
N LYS A 255 14.81 15.16 -7.49
CA LYS A 255 15.73 14.84 -8.61
C LYS A 255 17.17 15.30 -8.37
N ALA A 256 17.38 16.46 -7.76
CA ALA A 256 18.72 17.01 -7.49
C ALA A 256 19.43 16.28 -6.35
N ASP A 257 18.70 15.96 -5.27
CA ASP A 257 19.22 15.21 -4.12
C ASP A 257 19.51 13.75 -4.51
N ASP A 258 18.60 13.14 -5.28
CA ASP A 258 18.78 11.80 -5.86
C ASP A 258 20.05 11.72 -6.72
N ALA A 259 20.35 12.77 -7.49
CA ALA A 259 21.53 12.83 -8.33
C ALA A 259 22.83 12.86 -7.51
N GLN A 260 22.85 13.62 -6.41
CA GLN A 260 23.99 13.69 -5.49
C GLN A 260 24.24 12.37 -4.75
N LEU A 261 23.16 11.65 -4.42
CA LEU A 261 23.23 10.39 -3.69
C LEU A 261 23.35 9.15 -4.61
N GLY A 262 23.33 9.33 -5.93
CA GLY A 262 23.42 8.22 -6.89
C GLY A 262 22.15 7.36 -6.97
N ILE A 263 21.00 7.88 -6.54
CA ILE A 263 19.72 7.15 -6.49
C ILE A 263 19.03 7.20 -7.85
N TYR A 264 18.64 6.05 -8.39
CA TYR A 264 17.91 5.95 -9.66
C TYR A 264 16.39 6.02 -9.44
N SER A 265 15.81 7.22 -9.55
CA SER A 265 14.36 7.47 -9.45
C SER A 265 13.67 7.50 -10.83
N ALA A 266 12.34 7.37 -10.85
CA ALA A 266 11.56 7.39 -12.08
C ALA A 266 11.65 8.76 -12.80
N ALA A 267 11.74 9.86 -12.04
CA ALA A 267 11.98 11.19 -12.58
C ALA A 267 13.34 11.27 -13.32
N ARG A 268 14.39 10.65 -12.77
CA ARG A 268 15.71 10.58 -13.42
C ARG A 268 15.71 9.65 -14.63
N LEU A 269 14.98 8.53 -14.56
CA LEU A 269 14.81 7.60 -15.68
C LEU A 269 14.10 8.26 -16.86
N CYS A 270 13.02 9.01 -16.60
CA CYS A 270 12.24 9.67 -17.64
C CYS A 270 12.95 10.90 -18.21
N GLY A 271 13.69 11.65 -17.38
CA GLY A 271 14.46 12.81 -17.83
C GLY A 271 13.58 13.82 -18.60
N ALA A 272 14.00 14.18 -19.81
CA ALA A 272 13.24 15.08 -20.69
C ALA A 272 11.87 14.52 -21.12
N TYR A 273 11.66 13.21 -21.04
CA TYR A 273 10.40 12.55 -21.39
C TYR A 273 9.40 12.48 -20.22
N THR A 274 9.70 13.10 -19.08
CA THR A 274 8.80 13.11 -17.91
C THR A 274 7.39 13.58 -18.25
N LEU A 275 7.25 14.72 -18.94
CA LEU A 275 5.94 15.25 -19.33
C LEU A 275 5.22 14.35 -20.37
N PRO A 276 5.86 13.87 -21.45
CA PRO A 276 5.26 12.88 -22.34
C PRO A 276 4.80 11.59 -21.64
N VAL A 277 5.63 11.00 -20.78
CA VAL A 277 5.33 9.74 -20.08
C VAL A 277 4.17 9.93 -19.10
N THR A 278 4.18 11.01 -18.33
CA THR A 278 3.11 11.32 -17.37
C THR A 278 1.81 11.66 -18.07
N SER A 279 1.85 12.39 -19.19
CA SER A 279 0.68 12.64 -20.03
C SER A 279 0.10 11.36 -20.64
N THR A 280 0.95 10.44 -21.08
CA THR A 280 0.53 9.15 -21.67
C THR A 280 -0.09 8.24 -20.62
N THR A 281 0.53 8.14 -19.43
CA THR A 281 -0.02 7.35 -18.31
C THR A 281 -1.32 7.96 -17.78
N ALA A 282 -1.43 9.29 -17.72
CA ALA A 282 -2.66 10.00 -17.37
C ALA A 282 -3.80 9.72 -18.37
N ALA A 283 -3.50 9.75 -19.67
CA ALA A 283 -4.45 9.38 -20.71
C ALA A 283 -4.89 7.92 -20.56
N GLY A 284 -3.94 7.00 -20.35
CA GLY A 284 -4.21 5.59 -20.13
C GLY A 284 -5.10 5.34 -18.90
N PHE A 285 -4.84 6.04 -17.79
CA PHE A 285 -5.70 6.02 -16.60
C PHE A 285 -7.14 6.40 -16.95
N LEU A 286 -7.34 7.55 -17.61
CA LEU A 286 -8.68 8.05 -17.95
C LEU A 286 -9.40 7.13 -18.93
N LEU A 287 -8.71 6.61 -19.94
CA LEU A 287 -9.28 5.69 -20.93
C LEU A 287 -9.73 4.37 -20.28
N LEU A 288 -8.89 3.78 -19.43
CA LEU A 288 -9.24 2.56 -18.71
C LEU A 288 -10.35 2.78 -17.68
N LEU A 289 -10.40 3.97 -17.07
CA LEU A 289 -11.48 4.37 -16.17
C LEU A 289 -12.81 4.53 -16.92
N VAL A 290 -12.81 5.19 -18.08
CA VAL A 290 -13.99 5.30 -18.96
C VAL A 290 -14.44 3.92 -19.41
N PHE A 291 -13.51 3.07 -19.85
CA PHE A 291 -13.82 1.71 -20.26
C PHE A 291 -14.45 0.91 -19.11
N GLY A 292 -13.82 0.88 -17.93
CA GLY A 292 -14.37 0.17 -16.76
C GLY A 292 -15.72 0.72 -16.30
N GLY A 293 -15.88 2.05 -16.28
CA GLY A 293 -17.13 2.71 -15.90
C GLY A 293 -18.28 2.39 -16.85
N THR A 294 -18.03 2.43 -18.16
CA THR A 294 -19.05 2.09 -19.18
C THR A 294 -19.41 0.60 -19.15
N GLN A 295 -18.45 -0.29 -18.90
CA GLN A 295 -18.73 -1.73 -18.66
C GLN A 295 -19.58 -1.95 -17.39
N ASN A 296 -19.45 -1.06 -16.39
CA ASN A 296 -20.29 -1.05 -15.20
C ASN A 296 -21.69 -0.44 -15.42
N GLY A 297 -21.98 0.06 -16.62
CA GLY A 297 -23.25 0.69 -16.96
C GLY A 297 -23.33 2.18 -16.57
N HIS A 298 -22.21 2.85 -16.29
CA HIS A 298 -22.20 4.30 -16.11
C HIS A 298 -22.37 5.05 -17.43
N GLY A 299 -23.11 6.15 -17.40
CA GLY A 299 -23.54 6.90 -18.57
C GLY A 299 -22.93 8.30 -18.71
N GLY A 300 -23.68 9.19 -19.36
CA GLY A 300 -23.19 10.52 -19.75
C GLY A 300 -22.81 11.45 -18.60
N VAL A 301 -23.45 11.33 -17.42
CA VAL A 301 -23.10 12.15 -16.24
C VAL A 301 -21.69 11.77 -15.77
N PHE A 302 -21.40 10.48 -15.68
CA PHE A 302 -20.05 10.00 -15.35
C PHE A 302 -19.02 10.49 -16.37
N LEU A 303 -19.30 10.39 -17.67
CA LEU A 303 -18.38 10.84 -18.72
C LEU A 303 -18.10 12.35 -18.64
N ALA A 304 -19.09 13.18 -18.33
CA ALA A 304 -18.92 14.62 -18.17
C ALA A 304 -17.97 14.97 -17.01
N PHE A 305 -18.10 14.28 -15.88
CA PHE A 305 -17.19 14.45 -14.74
C PHE A 305 -15.79 13.92 -15.02
N VAL A 306 -15.65 12.80 -15.75
CA VAL A 306 -14.34 12.31 -16.19
C VAL A 306 -13.67 13.30 -17.15
N ALA A 307 -14.43 13.93 -18.06
CA ALA A 307 -13.92 14.98 -18.93
C ALA A 307 -13.46 16.21 -18.14
N LEU A 308 -14.20 16.62 -17.11
CA LEU A 308 -13.79 17.68 -16.19
C LEU A 308 -12.50 17.31 -15.44
N ALA A 309 -12.42 16.08 -14.90
CA ALA A 309 -11.24 15.57 -14.21
C ALA A 309 -10.02 15.52 -15.15
N ALA A 310 -10.21 15.12 -16.41
CA ALA A 310 -9.19 15.15 -17.44
C ALA A 310 -8.69 16.58 -17.69
N GLY A 311 -9.61 17.55 -17.83
CA GLY A 311 -9.26 18.96 -18.00
C GLY A 311 -8.42 19.50 -16.84
N ILE A 312 -8.78 19.17 -15.59
CA ILE A 312 -8.01 19.55 -14.40
C ILE A 312 -6.62 18.88 -14.42
N LEU A 313 -6.56 17.57 -14.66
CA LEU A 313 -5.31 16.80 -14.64
C LEU A 313 -4.34 17.28 -15.71
N PHE A 314 -4.77 17.36 -16.97
CA PHE A 314 -3.90 17.79 -18.08
C PHE A 314 -3.50 19.25 -17.97
N ARG A 315 -4.39 20.14 -17.52
CA ARG A 315 -4.01 21.53 -17.24
C ARG A 315 -2.92 21.62 -16.17
N SER A 316 -2.99 20.78 -15.14
CA SER A 316 -1.95 20.73 -14.10
C SER A 316 -0.63 20.18 -14.64
N ILE A 317 -0.65 19.09 -15.42
CA ILE A 317 0.54 18.51 -16.06
C ILE A 317 1.21 19.54 -16.98
N LEU A 318 0.45 20.20 -17.86
CA LEU A 318 0.98 21.17 -18.83
C LEU A 318 1.53 22.45 -18.19
N ARG A 319 1.17 22.75 -16.94
CA ARG A 319 1.69 23.88 -16.16
C ARG A 319 2.86 23.50 -15.26
N THR A 320 3.24 22.22 -15.26
CA THR A 320 4.33 21.73 -14.42
C THR A 320 5.66 21.94 -15.13
N ASP A 321 6.57 22.62 -14.46
CA ASP A 321 7.97 22.67 -14.85
C ASP A 321 8.72 21.59 -14.07
N ILE A 322 9.31 20.64 -14.79
CA ILE A 322 9.96 19.45 -14.20
C ILE A 322 11.24 19.78 -13.44
N ASP A 323 11.81 20.97 -13.65
CA ASP A 323 13.01 21.43 -12.96
C ASP A 323 12.69 22.40 -11.80
N ASP A 324 11.41 22.77 -11.62
CA ASP A 324 10.93 23.54 -10.46
C ASP A 324 10.16 22.64 -9.47
N PRO A 325 10.76 22.31 -8.29
CA PRO A 325 10.13 21.49 -7.27
C PRO A 325 8.77 22.02 -6.79
N THR A 326 8.56 23.34 -6.83
CA THR A 326 7.33 23.96 -6.33
C THR A 326 6.14 23.71 -7.24
N THR A 327 6.35 23.73 -8.56
CA THR A 327 5.29 23.41 -9.53
C THR A 327 4.99 21.91 -9.55
N CYS A 328 6.02 21.07 -9.40
CA CYS A 328 5.87 19.62 -9.24
C CYS A 328 5.02 19.28 -8.02
N LEU A 329 5.32 19.88 -6.86
CA LEU A 329 4.52 19.68 -5.65
C LEU A 329 3.09 20.22 -5.82
N ARG A 330 2.90 21.36 -6.50
CA ARG A 330 1.57 21.92 -6.79
C ARG A 330 0.71 20.98 -7.64
N MET A 331 1.30 20.32 -8.63
CA MET A 331 0.62 19.29 -9.42
C MET A 331 0.21 18.12 -8.53
N PHE A 332 1.15 17.61 -7.71
CA PHE A 332 0.89 16.49 -6.81
C PHE A 332 -0.26 16.76 -5.82
N VAL A 333 -0.31 17.95 -5.20
CA VAL A 333 -1.42 18.33 -4.30
C VAL A 333 -2.76 18.53 -4.99
N THR A 334 -2.78 18.64 -6.32
CA THR A 334 -4.02 18.71 -7.11
C THR A 334 -4.61 17.32 -7.37
N THR A 335 -3.82 16.25 -7.23
CA THR A 335 -4.23 14.86 -7.50
C THR A 335 -5.49 14.44 -6.73
N PRO A 336 -5.65 14.70 -5.42
CA PRO A 336 -6.88 14.35 -4.70
C PRO A 336 -8.14 14.99 -5.30
N LEU A 337 -8.06 16.22 -5.80
CA LEU A 337 -9.20 16.90 -6.44
C LEU A 337 -9.66 16.15 -7.69
N VAL A 338 -8.72 15.70 -8.54
CA VAL A 338 -9.03 14.89 -9.73
C VAL A 338 -9.82 13.65 -9.33
N GLY A 339 -9.37 12.94 -8.30
CA GLY A 339 -10.05 11.73 -7.86
C GLY A 339 -11.39 11.98 -7.16
N GLN A 340 -11.55 13.11 -6.48
CA GLN A 340 -12.83 13.56 -5.91
C GLN A 340 -13.86 13.91 -7.00
N VAL A 341 -13.43 14.57 -8.08
CA VAL A 341 -14.28 14.86 -9.24
C VAL A 341 -14.74 13.56 -9.91
N VAL A 342 -13.83 12.58 -10.08
CA VAL A 342 -14.19 11.25 -10.58
C VAL A 342 -15.21 10.57 -9.66
N LEU A 343 -15.00 10.61 -8.33
CA LEU A 343 -15.94 10.04 -7.36
C LEU A 343 -17.32 10.71 -7.46
N ALA A 344 -17.37 12.04 -7.55
CA ALA A 344 -18.61 12.78 -7.72
C ALA A 344 -19.35 12.36 -9.00
N GLY A 345 -18.62 12.12 -10.09
CA GLY A 345 -19.17 11.57 -11.33
C GLY A 345 -19.80 10.20 -11.16
N PHE A 346 -19.09 9.26 -10.51
CA PHE A 346 -19.63 7.94 -10.21
C PHE A 346 -20.90 8.02 -9.35
N VAL A 347 -20.90 8.84 -8.30
CA VAL A 347 -22.03 8.97 -7.37
C VAL A 347 -23.23 9.62 -8.07
N ALA A 348 -23.01 10.74 -8.76
CA ALA A 348 -24.07 11.47 -9.45
C ALA A 348 -24.73 10.60 -10.53
N ASP A 349 -23.94 9.87 -11.31
CA ASP A 349 -24.46 8.98 -12.35
C ASP A 349 -25.18 7.75 -11.76
N ALA A 350 -24.68 7.18 -10.66
CA ALA A 350 -25.35 6.08 -9.96
C ALA A 350 -26.72 6.50 -9.39
N VAL A 351 -26.78 7.67 -8.76
CA VAL A 351 -28.05 8.24 -8.23
C VAL A 351 -29.00 8.56 -9.37
N ALA A 352 -28.54 9.25 -10.41
CA ALA A 352 -29.36 9.60 -11.56
C ALA A 352 -29.88 8.35 -12.30
N GLY A 353 -29.03 7.33 -12.46
CA GLY A 353 -29.40 6.06 -13.07
C GLY A 353 -30.52 5.35 -12.30
N ARG A 354 -30.42 5.28 -10.97
CA ARG A 354 -31.46 4.69 -10.13
C ARG A 354 -32.76 5.47 -10.16
N LEU A 355 -32.70 6.80 -10.09
CA LEU A 355 -33.89 7.65 -10.20
C LEU A 355 -34.62 7.44 -11.54
N ARG A 356 -33.88 7.36 -12.65
CA ARG A 356 -34.46 7.07 -13.98
C ARG A 356 -35.07 5.67 -14.06
N ALA A 357 -34.50 4.69 -13.36
CA ALA A 357 -34.99 3.32 -13.34
C ALA A 357 -36.11 3.07 -12.31
N GLY A 358 -36.51 4.09 -11.53
CA GLY A 358 -37.49 3.94 -10.45
C GLY A 358 -37.00 3.08 -9.27
N ILE A 359 -35.67 2.90 -9.13
CA ILE A 359 -35.07 2.12 -8.05
C ILE A 359 -34.92 3.03 -6.82
N PRO A 360 -35.37 2.61 -5.63
CA PRO A 360 -35.22 3.41 -4.41
C PRO A 360 -33.74 3.65 -4.07
N LEU A 361 -33.46 4.84 -3.53
CA LEU A 361 -32.11 5.21 -3.10
C LEU A 361 -31.74 4.65 -1.73
N TYR A 362 -32.72 4.33 -0.89
CA TYR A 362 -32.54 3.85 0.48
C TYR A 362 -33.36 2.59 0.76
#